data_AF-A0A6G0Y9J2-F1
#
_entry.id   AF-A0A6G0Y9J2-F1
#
_cell.length_a   1.000
_cell.length_b   1.000
_cell.length_c   1.000
_cell.angle_alpha   90.00
_cell.angle_beta   90.00
_cell.angle_gamma   90.00
#
_symmetry.space_group_name_H-M   'P 1'
#
loop_
_entity.id
_entity.type
_entity.pdbx_description
1 polymer ?
#
loop_
_entity_poly.entity_id
_entity_poly.type
_entity_poly.pdbx_seq_one_letter_code
_entity_poly.pdbx_strand_id
1 'polypeptide(L)'
;MKNNIDYLYSLKTATGQDLWKSKRKTFILGFAASIKSTIAIAKDLLINQHFKFILTYKLSQDAIEIFFGFMRGRLGHNNNPTCLQFKHAIKSTLLHTSIRLSSGNCTLMSPHEDSLFSIKWKYKAPEQNLA
;
A
#
# COMPACT_ATOMS: atom_id res chain seq x y z
N MET A 1 -7.25 -28.82 -16.46
CA MET A 1 -6.43 -27.59 -16.41
C MET A 1 -5.00 -28.03 -16.13
N LYS A 2 -4.06 -27.86 -17.08
CA LYS A 2 -2.63 -27.99 -16.76
C LYS A 2 -2.35 -27.11 -15.54
N ASN A 3 -1.62 -27.63 -14.56
CA ASN A 3 -1.22 -26.80 -13.43
C ASN A 3 -0.33 -25.71 -14.00
N ASN A 4 -0.83 -24.47 -14.08
CA ASN A 4 -0.13 -23.31 -14.68
C ASN A 4 1.24 -22.98 -14.04
N ILE A 5 1.61 -23.76 -13.02
CA ILE A 5 2.85 -23.66 -12.23
C ILE A 5 3.83 -24.82 -12.51
N ASP A 6 3.44 -25.87 -13.23
CA ASP A 6 4.29 -27.07 -13.45
C ASP A 6 5.63 -26.71 -14.08
N TYR A 7 5.62 -25.74 -15.00
CA TYR A 7 6.83 -25.21 -15.62
C TYR A 7 7.83 -24.70 -14.56
N LEU A 8 7.37 -23.95 -13.55
CA LEU A 8 8.24 -23.39 -12.51
C LEU A 8 8.89 -24.49 -11.66
N TYR A 9 8.17 -25.58 -11.40
CA TYR A 9 8.70 -26.72 -10.65
C TYR A 9 9.61 -27.61 -11.48
N SER A 10 9.56 -27.53 -12.81
CA SER A 10 10.46 -28.24 -13.72
C SER A 10 11.84 -27.58 -13.89
N LEU A 11 12.00 -26.33 -13.42
CA LEU A 11 13.25 -25.57 -13.52
C LEU A 11 14.38 -26.24 -12.72
N LYS A 12 15.56 -26.29 -13.33
CA LYS A 12 16.78 -26.88 -12.76
C LYS A 12 17.93 -25.89 -12.74
N THR A 13 18.85 -26.09 -11.81
CA THR A 13 20.13 -25.36 -11.71
C THR A 13 21.09 -25.87 -12.78
N ALA A 14 22.17 -25.13 -13.08
CA ALA A 14 23.25 -25.59 -13.96
C ALA A 14 23.85 -26.96 -13.53
N THR A 15 23.73 -27.32 -12.25
CA THR A 15 24.16 -28.60 -11.67
C THR A 15 23.12 -29.72 -11.80
N GLY A 16 21.98 -29.47 -12.43
CA GLY A 16 20.89 -30.44 -12.61
C GLY A 16 19.93 -30.59 -11.42
N GLN A 17 20.17 -29.89 -10.30
CA GLN A 17 19.28 -29.91 -9.12
C GLN A 17 18.00 -29.09 -9.37
N ASP A 18 16.84 -29.63 -8.95
CA ASP A 18 15.57 -28.91 -8.96
C ASP A 18 15.66 -27.59 -8.19
N LEU A 19 15.24 -26.51 -8.84
CA LEU A 19 15.47 -25.17 -8.36
C LEU A 19 14.61 -24.85 -7.12
N TRP A 20 13.44 -25.48 -7.00
CA TRP A 20 12.56 -25.39 -5.83
C TRP A 20 13.08 -26.13 -4.58
N LYS A 21 14.05 -27.04 -4.75
CA LYS A 21 14.79 -27.68 -3.64
C LYS A 21 16.07 -26.93 -3.27
N SER A 22 16.50 -26.00 -4.10
CA SER A 22 17.74 -25.24 -3.90
C SER A 22 17.58 -24.12 -2.86
N LYS A 23 18.69 -23.47 -2.51
CA LYS A 23 18.68 -22.23 -1.71
C LYS A 23 17.94 -21.07 -2.40
N ARG A 24 17.76 -21.12 -3.73
CA ARG A 24 17.06 -20.09 -4.53
C ARG A 24 15.57 -20.39 -4.77
N LYS A 25 14.97 -21.28 -3.97
CA LYS A 25 13.56 -21.68 -4.11
C LYS A 25 12.53 -20.56 -3.95
N THR A 26 12.90 -19.46 -3.29
CA THR A 26 11.95 -18.40 -2.88
C THR A 26 11.20 -17.80 -4.05
N PHE A 27 11.86 -17.51 -5.19
CA PHE A 27 11.15 -16.92 -6.32
C PHE A 27 10.14 -17.88 -6.95
N ILE A 28 10.44 -19.19 -6.99
CA ILE A 28 9.51 -20.20 -7.53
C ILE A 28 8.27 -20.27 -6.65
N LEU A 29 8.48 -20.37 -5.33
CA LEU A 29 7.38 -20.46 -4.38
C LEU A 29 6.55 -19.17 -4.40
N GLY A 30 7.20 -18.00 -4.42
CA GLY A 30 6.54 -16.71 -4.52
C GLY A 30 5.72 -16.58 -5.81
N PHE A 31 6.31 -16.89 -6.96
CA PHE A 31 5.62 -16.78 -8.25
C PHE A 31 4.46 -17.78 -8.38
N ALA A 32 4.66 -19.02 -7.93
CA ALA A 32 3.60 -20.04 -7.91
C ALA A 32 2.44 -19.64 -6.98
N ALA A 33 2.75 -19.07 -5.80
CA ALA A 33 1.75 -18.53 -4.90
C ALA A 33 1.00 -17.35 -5.53
N SER A 34 1.72 -16.39 -6.12
CA SER A 34 1.11 -15.22 -6.79
C SER A 34 0.17 -15.63 -7.93
N ILE A 35 0.55 -16.60 -8.76
CA ILE A 35 -0.32 -17.11 -9.84
C ILE A 35 -1.60 -17.72 -9.25
N LYS A 36 -1.46 -18.61 -8.25
CA LYS A 36 -2.61 -19.28 -7.62
C LYS A 36 -3.55 -18.26 -6.98
N SER A 37 -3.00 -17.34 -6.19
CA SER A 37 -3.78 -16.30 -5.50
C SER A 37 -4.45 -15.35 -6.47
N THR A 38 -3.76 -14.90 -7.52
CA THR A 38 -4.33 -13.99 -8.53
C THR A 38 -5.50 -14.64 -9.26
N ILE A 39 -5.37 -15.91 -9.66
CA ILE A 39 -6.47 -16.64 -10.32
C ILE A 39 -7.63 -16.86 -9.36
N ALA A 40 -7.37 -17.18 -8.09
CA ALA A 40 -8.41 -17.38 -7.09
C ALA A 40 -9.21 -16.10 -6.82
N ILE A 41 -8.51 -14.99 -6.56
CA ILE A 41 -9.11 -13.65 -6.43
C ILE A 41 -9.88 -13.30 -7.70
N ALA A 42 -9.33 -13.63 -8.87
CA ALA A 42 -10.00 -13.28 -10.11
C ALA A 42 -11.31 -14.03 -10.33
N LYS A 43 -11.33 -15.32 -10.00
CA LYS A 43 -12.57 -16.12 -10.04
C LYS A 43 -13.60 -15.57 -9.07
N ASP A 44 -13.20 -15.25 -7.84
CA ASP A 44 -14.11 -14.73 -6.83
C ASP A 44 -14.74 -13.38 -7.26
N LEU A 45 -13.91 -12.43 -7.71
CA LEU A 45 -14.38 -11.12 -8.12
C LEU A 45 -15.23 -11.15 -9.40
N LEU A 46 -14.82 -11.93 -10.41
CA LEU A 46 -15.55 -11.95 -11.69
C LEU A 46 -16.83 -12.79 -11.63
N ILE A 47 -16.80 -13.92 -10.91
CA ILE A 47 -17.91 -14.89 -10.90
C ILE A 47 -18.87 -14.61 -9.74
N ASN A 48 -18.35 -14.46 -8.52
CA ASN A 48 -19.20 -14.34 -7.32
C ASN A 48 -19.66 -12.90 -7.06
N GLN A 49 -18.79 -11.92 -7.34
CA GLN A 49 -19.07 -10.50 -7.11
C GLN A 49 -19.47 -9.75 -8.39
N HIS A 50 -19.50 -10.43 -9.55
CA HIS A 50 -19.91 -9.89 -10.85
C HIS A 50 -19.17 -8.63 -11.31
N PHE A 51 -17.90 -8.46 -10.92
CA PHE A 51 -17.07 -7.38 -11.47
C PHE A 51 -16.80 -7.61 -12.96
N LYS A 52 -16.80 -6.54 -13.77
CA LYS A 52 -16.55 -6.62 -15.22
C LYS A 52 -15.09 -6.97 -15.56
N PHE A 53 -14.14 -6.51 -14.75
CA PHE A 53 -12.71 -6.71 -14.95
C PHE A 53 -11.96 -6.53 -13.63
N ILE A 54 -10.69 -6.92 -13.62
CA ILE A 54 -9.80 -6.78 -12.46
C ILE A 54 -8.56 -6.01 -12.87
N LEU A 55 -8.19 -5.03 -12.05
CA LEU A 55 -6.95 -4.28 -12.18
C LEU A 55 -5.84 -5.00 -11.43
N THR A 56 -5.13 -5.91 -12.10
CA THR A 56 -4.03 -6.69 -11.50
C THR A 56 -2.92 -5.81 -10.93
N TYR A 57 -2.72 -4.61 -11.47
CA TYR A 57 -1.81 -3.60 -10.92
C TYR A 57 -2.11 -3.25 -9.44
N LYS A 58 -3.39 -3.25 -9.03
CA LYS A 58 -3.79 -2.97 -7.65
C LYS A 58 -3.44 -4.09 -6.66
N LEU A 59 -3.05 -5.26 -7.17
CA LEU A 59 -2.55 -6.37 -6.34
C LEU A 59 -1.04 -6.27 -6.08
N SER A 60 -0.34 -5.35 -6.76
CA SER A 60 1.10 -5.12 -6.56
C SER A 60 1.39 -4.20 -5.38
N GLN A 61 2.60 -4.29 -4.83
CA GLN A 61 3.07 -3.44 -3.73
C GLN A 61 3.51 -2.03 -4.19
N ASP A 62 3.54 -1.77 -5.50
CA ASP A 62 3.99 -0.51 -6.13
C ASP A 62 3.41 0.74 -5.45
N ALA A 63 2.12 0.73 -5.10
CA ALA A 63 1.48 1.87 -4.46
C ALA A 63 2.14 2.24 -3.12
N ILE A 64 2.53 1.23 -2.33
CA ILE A 64 3.22 1.41 -1.05
C ILE A 64 4.67 1.84 -1.28
N GLU A 65 5.34 1.33 -2.31
CA GLU A 65 6.71 1.74 -2.65
C GLU A 65 6.78 3.20 -3.10
N ILE A 66 5.84 3.62 -3.96
CA ILE A 66 5.67 5.02 -4.37
C ILE A 66 5.40 5.88 -3.15
N PHE A 67 4.54 5.43 -2.23
CA PHE A 67 4.30 6.13 -0.97
C PHE A 67 5.58 6.30 -0.14
N PHE A 68 6.40 5.25 0.02
CA PHE A 68 7.69 5.38 0.73
C PHE A 68 8.69 6.28 0.00
N GLY A 69 8.64 6.34 -1.33
CA GLY A 69 9.39 7.33 -2.13
C GLY A 69 8.97 8.77 -1.80
N PHE A 70 7.66 9.04 -1.81
CA PHE A 70 7.11 10.34 -1.43
C PHE A 70 7.50 10.74 0.00
N MET A 71 7.41 9.80 0.94
CA MET A 71 7.77 10.02 2.34
C MET A 71 9.26 10.34 2.54
N ARG A 72 10.15 9.69 1.80
CA ARG A 72 11.59 10.04 1.78
C ARG A 72 11.83 11.42 1.18
N GLY A 73 11.15 11.75 0.07
CA GLY A 73 11.29 13.06 -0.57
C GLY A 73 10.93 14.25 0.34
N ARG A 74 9.99 14.05 1.28
CA ARG A 74 9.63 15.08 2.28
C ARG A 74 10.74 15.46 3.26
N LEU A 75 11.76 14.62 3.40
CA LEU A 75 12.85 14.83 4.36
C LEU A 75 14.09 15.46 3.72
N GLY A 76 13.97 15.95 2.48
CA GLY A 76 15.06 16.61 1.75
C GLY A 76 16.24 15.67 1.53
N HIS A 77 17.39 16.03 2.10
CA HIS A 77 18.63 15.24 1.99
C HIS A 77 18.69 14.03 2.94
N ASN A 78 17.70 13.83 3.80
CA ASN A 78 17.66 12.69 4.72
C ASN A 78 16.96 11.48 4.09
N ASN A 79 17.75 10.64 3.42
CA ASN A 79 17.27 9.43 2.73
C ASN A 79 16.80 8.31 3.68
N ASN A 80 17.19 8.34 4.95
CA ASN A 80 16.88 7.28 5.92
C ASN A 80 16.24 7.88 7.19
N PRO A 81 14.93 8.19 7.17
CA PRO A 81 14.22 8.68 8.34
C PRO A 81 14.39 7.79 9.56
N THR A 82 14.50 8.41 10.73
CA THR A 82 14.19 7.72 11.98
C THR A 82 12.68 7.43 12.08
N CYS A 83 12.30 6.45 12.89
CA CYS A 83 10.89 6.12 13.12
C CYS A 83 10.05 7.34 13.56
N LEU A 84 10.65 8.25 14.34
CA LEU A 84 9.98 9.47 14.81
C LEU A 84 9.75 10.46 13.66
N GLN A 85 10.75 10.67 12.80
CA GLN A 85 10.63 11.51 11.60
C GLN A 85 9.58 10.97 10.64
N PHE A 86 9.59 9.66 10.40
CA PHE A 86 8.59 9.00 9.56
C PHE A 86 7.17 9.16 10.12
N LYS A 87 6.99 8.96 11.43
CA LYS A 87 5.70 9.18 12.12
C LYS A 87 5.21 10.62 12.00
N HIS A 88 6.08 11.61 12.19
CA HIS A 88 5.71 13.01 12.05
C HIS A 88 5.34 13.37 10.61
N ALA A 89 6.09 12.85 9.63
CA ALA A 89 5.80 13.05 8.23
C ALA A 89 4.44 12.45 7.85
N ILE A 90 4.10 11.24 8.34
CA ILE A 90 2.78 10.62 8.09
C ILE A 90 1.67 11.48 8.69
N LYS A 91 1.82 11.89 9.96
CA LYS A 91 0.84 12.75 10.62
C LYS A 91 0.61 14.05 9.85
N SER A 92 1.68 14.68 9.38
CA SER A 92 1.62 15.89 8.55
C SER A 92 0.90 15.62 7.22
N THR A 93 1.18 14.52 6.52
CA THR A 93 0.48 14.13 5.27
C THR A 93 -1.02 13.92 5.52
N LEU A 94 -1.37 13.22 6.58
CA LEU A 94 -2.77 12.95 6.96
C LEU A 94 -3.52 14.22 7.35
N LEU A 95 -2.88 15.12 8.09
CA LEU A 95 -3.44 16.43 8.44
C LEU A 95 -3.71 17.26 7.18
N HIS A 96 -2.73 17.37 6.28
CA HIS A 96 -2.89 18.13 5.05
C HIS A 96 -4.03 17.60 4.17
N THR A 97 -4.20 16.29 4.08
CA THR A 97 -5.30 15.65 3.32
C THR A 97 -6.66 15.81 4.00
N SER A 98 -6.69 15.90 5.34
CA SER A 98 -7.92 16.07 6.13
C SER A 98 -8.49 17.48 6.16
N ILE A 99 -7.70 18.51 5.84
CA ILE A 99 -8.15 19.90 5.86
C ILE A 99 -9.11 20.13 4.70
N ARG A 100 -10.41 20.18 5.01
CA ARG A 100 -11.46 20.58 4.08
C ARG A 100 -11.70 22.08 4.22
N LEU A 101 -11.55 22.84 3.12
CA LEU A 101 -11.95 24.24 3.09
C LEU A 101 -13.49 24.29 3.11
N SER A 102 -14.07 24.84 4.18
CA SER A 102 -15.52 25.00 4.31
C SER A 102 -16.07 26.27 3.65
N SER A 103 -15.23 27.25 3.30
CA SER A 103 -15.68 28.55 2.77
C SER A 103 -14.69 29.18 1.78
N GLY A 104 -14.50 28.56 0.62
CA GLY A 104 -13.80 29.16 -0.52
C GLY A 104 -14.48 28.78 -1.82
N ASN A 105 -14.30 29.59 -2.87
CA ASN A 105 -14.89 29.37 -4.21
C ASN A 105 -14.41 28.07 -4.92
N CYS A 106 -13.62 27.24 -4.25
CA CYS A 106 -13.09 25.97 -4.75
C CYS A 106 -13.75 24.82 -3.97
N THR A 107 -14.77 24.21 -4.56
CA THR A 107 -15.41 23.01 -4.01
C THR A 107 -14.54 21.78 -4.26
N LEU A 108 -14.29 20.99 -3.20
CA LEU A 108 -13.62 19.69 -3.31
C LEU A 108 -14.52 18.73 -4.11
N MET A 109 -14.03 18.21 -5.23
CA MET A 109 -14.82 17.39 -6.18
C MET A 109 -15.12 15.95 -5.71
N SER A 110 -14.83 15.61 -4.45
CA SER A 110 -15.09 14.27 -3.89
C SER A 110 -15.81 14.37 -2.54
N PRO A 111 -17.06 13.88 -2.41
CA PRO A 111 -17.83 13.97 -1.16
C PRO A 111 -17.43 12.96 -0.09
N HIS A 112 -16.62 11.94 -0.42
CA HIS A 112 -16.45 10.77 0.44
C HIS A 112 -14.99 10.37 0.65
N GLU A 113 -14.27 11.12 1.46
CA GLU A 113 -13.12 10.58 2.21
C GLU A 113 -13.12 11.18 3.61
N ASP A 114 -13.87 10.56 4.52
CA ASP A 114 -13.72 10.86 5.95
C ASP A 114 -12.27 10.61 6.34
N SER A 115 -11.66 11.58 7.01
CA SER A 115 -10.26 11.46 7.42
C SER A 115 -10.10 10.20 8.27
N LEU A 116 -9.17 9.32 7.88
CA LEU A 116 -8.84 8.07 8.58
C LEU A 116 -8.54 8.26 10.08
N PHE A 117 -8.24 9.49 10.51
CA PHE A 117 -8.05 9.85 11.92
C PHE A 117 -8.92 11.05 12.30
N SER A 118 -9.73 10.90 13.34
CA SER A 118 -10.42 12.04 13.96
C SER A 118 -9.41 12.93 14.65
N ILE A 119 -9.02 14.05 14.02
CA ILE A 119 -8.16 15.04 14.65
C ILE A 119 -9.00 15.85 15.62
N LYS A 120 -8.96 15.49 16.91
CA LYS A 120 -9.55 16.29 17.99
C LYS A 120 -8.48 17.23 18.55
N TRP A 121 -8.62 18.51 18.27
CA TRP A 121 -7.82 19.55 18.93
C TRP A 121 -8.31 19.71 20.37
N LYS A 122 -7.42 19.54 21.36
CA LYS A 122 -7.72 19.98 22.73
C LYS A 122 -7.61 21.50 22.76
N TYR A 123 -8.75 22.19 22.85
CA TYR A 123 -8.76 23.63 23.09
C TYR A 123 -8.17 23.91 24.47
N LYS A 124 -7.16 24.79 24.55
CA LYS A 124 -6.62 25.26 25.83
C LYS A 124 -7.51 26.43 26.27
N ALA A 125 -8.25 26.26 27.37
CA ALA A 125 -9.06 27.35 27.91
C ALA A 125 -8.14 28.54 28.25
N PRO A 126 -8.56 29.79 27.96
CA PRO A 126 -7.78 30.96 28.35
C PRO A 126 -7.64 30.98 29.87
N GLU A 127 -6.40 31.07 30.36
CA GLU A 127 -6.13 31.29 31.78
C GLU A 127 -6.83 32.60 32.19
N GLN A 128 -7.84 32.49 33.06
CA GLN A 128 -8.41 33.65 33.72
C GLN A 128 -7.33 34.20 34.64
N ASN A 129 -6.77 35.36 34.28
CA ASN A 129 -5.90 36.12 35.16
C ASN A 129 -6.67 36.41 36.46
N LEU A 130 -6.33 35.71 37.56
CA LEU A 130 -6.74 36.12 38.89
C LEU A 130 -5.99 37.43 39.21
N ALA A 131 -6.75 38.52 39.21
CA ALA A 131 -6.36 39.77 39.87
C ALA A 131 -6.55 39.65 41.38
#